data_AF-A0A0H1BAL9-F1
#
_entry.id   AF-A0A0H1BAL9-F1
#
_cell.length_a   1.000
_cell.length_b   1.000
_cell.length_c   1.000
_cell.angle_alpha   90.00
_cell.angle_beta   90.00
_cell.angle_gamma   90.00
#
_symmetry.space_group_name_H-M   'P 1'
#
loop_
_entity.id
_entity.type
_entity.pdbx_description
1 polymer ?
#
loop_
_entity_poly.entity_id
_entity_poly.type
_entity_poly.pdbx_seq_one_letter_code
_entity_poly.pdbx_strand_id
1 'polypeptide(L)'
;MALAPALIPVMLRFSHLSTPILIDPCITHGALLRLIQNEIQSRSPHLMEDFTFEGLEILWDQPTGPGNAFPPSSPLDQYNLQATLSLLRMRQGRDALCLRIAHVKGAAMRLV
;
A
#
# COMPACT_ATOMS: atom_id res chain seq x y z
N MET A 1 -10.44 -18.56 23.85
CA MET A 1 -10.98 -18.25 22.51
C MET A 1 -10.00 -17.33 21.83
N ALA A 2 -9.21 -17.83 20.87
CA ALA A 2 -8.38 -16.95 20.05
C ALA A 2 -9.31 -16.29 19.03
N LEU A 3 -9.69 -15.04 19.26
CA LEU A 3 -10.30 -14.22 18.22
C LEU A 3 -9.31 -14.22 17.05
N ALA A 4 -9.68 -14.84 15.93
CA ALA A 4 -8.90 -14.74 14.71
C ALA A 4 -8.56 -13.26 14.49
N PRO A 5 -7.29 -12.92 14.25
CA PRO A 5 -6.91 -11.52 14.25
C PRO A 5 -7.67 -10.85 13.10
N ALA A 6 -8.51 -9.86 13.45
CA ALA A 6 -9.37 -9.19 12.49
C ALA A 6 -8.51 -8.60 11.36
N LEU A 7 -8.93 -8.86 10.11
CA LEU A 7 -8.28 -8.33 8.91
C LEU A 7 -8.23 -6.80 8.98
N ILE A 8 -7.15 -6.23 8.48
CA ILE A 8 -6.91 -4.79 8.47
C ILE A 8 -7.47 -4.22 7.17
N PRO A 9 -8.53 -3.41 7.19
CA PRO A 9 -9.00 -2.73 5.98
C PRO A 9 -8.06 -1.58 5.65
N VAL A 10 -7.52 -1.58 4.42
CA VAL A 10 -6.61 -0.53 3.93
C VAL A 10 -6.98 -0.17 2.50
N MET A 11 -6.87 1.12 2.16
CA MET A 11 -6.97 1.56 0.77
C MET A 11 -5.63 1.36 0.06
N LEU A 12 -5.57 0.45 -0.92
CA LEU A 12 -4.44 0.33 -1.83
C LEU A 12 -4.54 1.43 -2.90
N ARG A 13 -3.51 2.27 -3.00
CA ARG A 13 -3.39 3.33 -4.00
C ARG A 13 -2.25 3.00 -4.95
N PHE A 14 -2.55 3.05 -6.24
CA PHE A 14 -1.60 2.90 -7.32
C PHE A 14 -1.92 3.97 -8.35
N SER A 15 -1.03 4.94 -8.58
CA SER A 15 -1.27 6.03 -9.54
C SER A 15 -2.67 6.65 -9.36
N HIS A 16 -3.59 6.42 -10.30
CA HIS A 16 -4.98 6.90 -10.29
C HIS A 16 -5.99 5.89 -9.72
N LEU A 17 -5.58 4.67 -9.40
CA LEU A 17 -6.42 3.62 -8.83
C LEU A 17 -6.39 3.66 -7.30
N SER A 18 -7.57 3.51 -6.71
CA SER A 18 -7.75 3.36 -5.27
C SER A 18 -8.71 2.20 -5.03
N THR A 19 -8.22 1.11 -4.44
CA THR A 19 -9.03 -0.10 -4.19
C THR A 19 -8.95 -0.50 -2.72
N PRO A 20 -10.08 -0.80 -2.07
CA PRO A 20 -10.05 -1.36 -0.73
C PRO A 20 -9.46 -2.78 -0.78
N ILE A 21 -8.52 -3.07 0.12
CA ILE A 21 -7.96 -4.40 0.34
C ILE A 21 -8.04 -4.76 1.81
N LEU A 22 -8.04 -6.07 2.09
CA LEU A 22 -7.98 -6.61 3.45
C LEU A 22 -6.62 -7.25 3.65
N ILE A 23 -5.88 -6.80 4.65
CA ILE A 23 -4.53 -7.30 4.95
C ILE A 23 -4.59 -8.19 6.18
N ASP A 24 -4.01 -9.38 6.08
CA ASP A 24 -3.79 -10.24 7.24
C ASP A 24 -2.71 -9.61 8.13
N PRO A 25 -2.94 -9.40 9.44
CA PRO A 25 -1.95 -8.82 10.34
C PRO A 25 -0.67 -9.65 10.50
N CYS A 26 -0.74 -10.95 10.22
CA CYS A 26 0.39 -11.87 10.23
C CYS A 26 1.00 -12.06 8.83
N ILE A 27 0.59 -11.25 7.83
CA ILE A 27 1.14 -11.34 6.47
C ILE A 27 2.65 -11.10 6.47
N THR A 28 3.37 -11.86 5.66
CA THR A 28 4.79 -11.60 5.39
C THR A 28 4.93 -10.55 4.31
N HIS A 29 6.07 -9.87 4.26
CA HIS A 29 6.32 -8.85 3.23
C HIS A 29 6.20 -9.41 1.81
N GLY A 30 6.73 -10.62 1.56
CA GLY A 30 6.59 -11.28 0.26
C GLY A 30 5.15 -11.64 -0.10
N ALA A 31 4.35 -12.06 0.88
CA ALA A 31 2.92 -12.34 0.66
C ALA A 31 2.12 -11.05 0.41
N LEU A 32 2.46 -9.96 1.09
CA LEU A 32 1.85 -8.65 0.84
C LEU A 32 2.14 -8.15 -0.57
N LEU A 33 3.40 -8.27 -1.03
CA LEU A 33 3.76 -7.91 -2.41
C LEU A 33 2.98 -8.73 -3.44
N ARG A 34 2.85 -10.05 -3.22
CA ARG A 34 2.06 -10.91 -4.11
C ARG A 34 0.58 -10.53 -4.13
N LEU A 35 0.00 -10.20 -2.97
CA LEU A 35 -1.39 -9.74 -2.90
C LEU A 35 -1.59 -8.48 -3.75
N ILE A 36 -0.68 -7.51 -3.63
CA ILE A 36 -0.74 -6.26 -4.39
C ILE A 36 -0.53 -6.50 -5.89
N GLN A 37 0.43 -7.35 -6.27
CA GLN A 37 0.65 -7.73 -7.66
C GLN A 37 -0.60 -8.38 -8.27
N ASN A 38 -1.26 -9.29 -7.55
CA ASN A 38 -2.49 -9.93 -8.02
C ASN A 38 -3.63 -8.91 -8.20
N GLU A 39 -3.79 -7.96 -7.27
CA GLU A 39 -4.77 -6.88 -7.40
C GLU A 39 -4.50 -5.99 -8.62
N ILE A 40 -3.23 -5.63 -8.87
CA ILE A 40 -2.84 -4.84 -10.03
C ILE A 40 -3.08 -5.63 -11.33
N GLN A 41 -2.65 -6.89 -11.39
CA GLN A 41 -2.86 -7.74 -12.57
C GLN A 41 -4.35 -7.91 -12.90
N SER A 42 -5.19 -8.06 -11.88
CA SER A 42 -6.64 -8.22 -12.04
C SER A 42 -7.32 -6.95 -12.55
N ARG A 43 -6.93 -5.78 -12.00
CA ARG A 43 -7.65 -4.52 -12.26
C ARG A 43 -7.03 -3.69 -13.36
N SER A 44 -5.72 -3.77 -13.55
CA SER A 44 -4.96 -2.90 -14.43
C SER A 44 -3.66 -3.55 -14.89
N PRO A 45 -3.75 -4.61 -15.71
CA PRO A 45 -2.59 -5.37 -16.15
C PRO A 45 -1.54 -4.53 -16.89
N HIS A 46 -1.96 -3.48 -17.63
CA HIS A 46 -1.07 -2.54 -18.32
C HIS A 46 -0.04 -1.88 -17.39
N LEU A 47 -0.38 -1.73 -16.11
CA LEU A 47 0.50 -1.10 -15.13
C LEU A 47 1.70 -1.98 -14.76
N MET A 48 1.65 -3.29 -15.05
CA MET A 48 2.80 -4.18 -14.89
C MET A 48 3.79 -4.08 -16.06
N GLU A 49 3.38 -3.53 -17.20
CA GLU A 49 4.21 -3.42 -18.40
C GLU A 49 4.97 -2.09 -18.43
N ASP A 50 4.31 -0.99 -18.03
CA ASP A 50 4.85 0.37 -18.16
C ASP A 50 5.64 0.87 -16.94
N PHE A 51 5.56 0.16 -15.81
CA PHE A 51 6.08 0.64 -14.53
C PHE A 51 6.95 -0.40 -13.81
N THR A 52 8.04 0.07 -13.20
CA THR A 52 8.87 -0.71 -12.28
C THR A 52 8.48 -0.43 -10.83
N PHE A 53 8.35 -1.49 -10.03
CA PHE A 53 8.14 -1.39 -8.59
C PHE A 53 9.39 -0.85 -7.89
N GLU A 54 9.26 0.28 -7.20
CA GLU A 54 10.34 0.88 -6.40
C GLU A 54 10.23 0.56 -4.90
N GLY A 55 9.01 0.34 -4.40
CA GLY A 55 8.79 0.09 -2.98
C GLY A 55 7.34 0.28 -2.55
N LEU A 56 7.09 0.03 -1.27
CA LEU A 56 5.80 0.29 -0.63
C LEU A 56 5.94 1.46 0.34
N GLU A 57 4.88 2.21 0.51
CA GLU A 57 4.78 3.22 1.57
C GLU A 57 3.36 3.28 2.14
N ILE A 58 3.22 3.64 3.40
CA ILE A 58 1.94 4.01 3.98
C ILE A 58 1.79 5.52 3.89
N LEU A 59 0.70 5.98 3.30
CA LEU A 59 0.22 7.35 3.38
C LEU A 59 -0.64 7.45 4.64
N TRP A 60 -0.18 8.22 5.62
CA TRP A 60 -0.88 8.40 6.87
C TRP A 60 -1.93 9.47 6.71
N ASP A 61 -3.16 9.18 7.15
CA ASP A 61 -4.19 10.18 7.26
C ASP A 61 -3.72 11.26 8.25
N GLN A 62 -3.87 12.53 7.84
CA GLN A 62 -3.45 13.70 8.58
C GLN A 62 -4.69 14.32 9.22
N PRO A 63 -5.17 13.84 10.37
CA PRO A 63 -6.25 14.52 11.09
C PRO A 63 -5.84 15.97 11.35
N THR A 64 -6.71 16.88 10.93
CA THR A 64 -6.64 18.31 11.26
C THR A 64 -6.90 18.49 12.76
N GLY A 65 -5.90 18.17 13.57
CA GLY A 65 -5.93 18.30 15.02
C GLY A 65 -4.53 18.66 15.55
N PRO A 66 -4.43 19.60 16.50
CA PRO A 66 -3.14 19.95 17.09
C PRO A 66 -2.57 18.73 17.84
N GLY A 67 -1.34 18.33 17.51
CA GLY A 67 -0.63 17.22 18.16
C GLY A 67 -0.38 15.99 17.29
N ASN A 68 -0.73 16.01 16.00
CA ASN A 68 -0.46 14.88 15.13
C ASN A 68 1.00 14.88 14.64
N ALA A 69 1.79 13.91 15.09
CA ALA A 69 3.23 13.80 14.84
C ALA A 69 3.60 12.80 13.72
N PHE A 70 2.61 12.27 12.99
CA PHE A 70 2.88 11.31 11.92
C PHE A 70 3.36 12.02 10.65
N PRO A 71 4.44 11.52 10.01
CA PRO A 71 4.86 12.04 8.71
C PRO A 71 3.77 11.80 7.65
N PRO A 72 3.80 12.54 6.52
CA PRO A 72 2.81 12.36 5.45
C PRO A 72 2.85 10.95 4.84
N SER A 73 4.04 10.35 4.74
CA SER A 73 4.22 8.96 4.36
C SER A 73 5.33 8.29 5.15
N SER A 74 5.34 6.96 5.17
CA SER A 74 6.44 6.16 5.71
C SER A 74 6.72 4.96 4.81
N PRO A 75 7.99 4.65 4.53
CA PRO A 75 8.33 3.47 3.74
C PRO A 75 7.84 2.22 4.46
N LEU A 76 7.40 1.23 3.70
CA LEU A 76 6.99 -0.08 4.19
C LEU A 76 7.94 -1.13 3.63
N ASP A 77 8.64 -1.83 4.51
CA ASP A 77 9.61 -2.86 4.16
C ASP A 77 9.47 -4.07 5.10
N GLN A 78 10.29 -5.09 4.87
CA GLN A 78 10.27 -6.32 5.66
C GLN A 78 10.60 -6.14 7.15
N TYR A 79 11.35 -5.10 7.52
CA TYR A 79 11.80 -4.86 8.89
C TYR A 79 10.75 -4.10 9.69
N ASN A 80 10.02 -3.19 9.06
CA ASN A 80 9.03 -2.36 9.72
C ASN A 80 7.57 -2.84 9.54
N LEU A 81 7.33 -3.83 8.67
CA LEU A 81 5.98 -4.32 8.35
C LEU A 81 5.11 -4.61 9.57
N GLN A 82 5.62 -5.41 10.51
CA GLN A 82 4.85 -5.83 11.68
C GLN A 82 4.48 -4.67 12.61
N ALA A 83 5.40 -3.73 12.80
CA ALA A 83 5.13 -2.51 13.56
C ALA A 83 4.06 -1.65 12.85
N THR A 84 4.18 -1.51 11.53
CA THR A 84 3.23 -0.73 10.72
C THR A 84 1.83 -1.34 10.71
N LEU A 85 1.69 -2.66 10.54
CA LEU A 85 0.40 -3.35 10.61
C LEU A 85 -0.24 -3.21 12.00
N SER A 86 0.56 -3.26 13.06
CA SER A 86 0.08 -3.03 14.43
C SER A 86 -0.46 -1.60 14.60
N LEU A 87 0.22 -0.61 14.04
CA LEU A 87 -0.24 0.79 14.04
C LEU A 87 -1.53 0.96 13.24
N LEU A 88 -1.62 0.39 12.04
CA LEU A 88 -2.82 0.45 11.20
C LEU A 88 -4.05 -0.17 11.88
N ARG A 89 -3.86 -1.20 12.72
CA ARG A 89 -4.96 -1.78 13.51
C ARG A 89 -5.48 -0.86 14.61
N MET A 90 -4.57 -0.11 15.23
CA MET A 90 -4.92 0.76 16.36
C MET A 90 -5.50 2.09 15.89
N ARG A 91 -5.12 2.53 14.68
CA ARG A 91 -5.58 3.79 14.11
C ARG A 91 -6.98 3.64 13.50
N GLN A 92 -7.83 4.62 13.77
CA GLN A 92 -9.13 4.79 13.10
C GLN A 92 -9.04 5.82 11.95
N GLY A 93 -7.86 5.94 11.33
CA GLY A 93 -7.59 6.89 10.24
C GLY A 93 -7.88 6.29 8.87
N ARG A 94 -7.99 7.14 7.85
CA ARG A 94 -8.08 6.72 6.43
C ARG A 94 -6.70 6.49 5.83
N ASP A 95 -5.88 5.71 6.53
CA ASP A 95 -4.52 5.41 6.10
C ASP A 95 -4.57 4.55 4.81
N ALA A 96 -3.62 4.78 3.90
CA ALA A 96 -3.60 4.12 2.61
C ALA A 96 -2.23 3.48 2.34
N LEU A 97 -2.23 2.27 1.78
CA LEU A 97 -1.04 1.62 1.27
C LEU A 97 -0.79 2.10 -0.15
N CYS A 98 0.35 2.71 -0.41
CA CYS A 98 0.72 3.23 -1.71
C CYS A 98 1.85 2.38 -2.32
N LEU A 99 1.68 2.03 -3.60
CA LEU A 99 2.77 1.45 -4.38
C LEU A 99 3.61 2.57 -4.99
N ARG A 100 4.90 2.60 -4.64
CA ARG A 100 5.86 3.45 -5.34
C ARG A 100 6.31 2.75 -6.61
N ILE A 101 6.10 3.44 -7.72
CA ILE A 101 6.45 2.99 -9.05
C ILE A 101 7.24 4.06 -9.79
N ALA A 102 8.17 3.63 -10.62
CA ALA A 102 8.82 4.46 -11.61
C ALA A 102 8.39 4.04 -13.01
N HIS A 103 8.30 5.01 -13.93
CA HIS A 103 8.11 4.70 -15.34
C HIS A 103 9.34 3.96 -15.87
N VAL A 104 9.11 2.89 -16.63
CA VAL A 104 10.17 2.27 -17.42
C VAL A 104 10.63 3.30 -18.44
N LYS A 105 11.87 3.80 -18.28
CA LYS A 105 12.49 4.80 -19.16
C LYS A 105 12.71 4.17 -20.55
N GLY A 106 11.69 4.20 -21.39
CA GLY A 106 11.69 3.52 -22.70
C GLY A 106 10.32 3.34 -23.34
N ALA A 107 9.22 3.41 -22.58
CA ALA A 107 7.87 3.52 -23.12
C ALA A 107 7.67 4.95 -23.64
N ALA A 108 8.23 5.25 -24.81
CA ALA A 108 7.92 6.47 -25.53
C ALA A 108 6.41 6.51 -25.73
N MET A 109 5.76 7.51 -25.14
CA MET A 109 4.44 7.97 -25.57
C MET A 109 4.51 8.16 -27.09
N ARG A 110 4.00 7.17 -27.84
CA ARG A 110 3.55 7.40 -29.21
C ARG A 110 2.25 8.18 -29.10
N LEU A 111 2.38 9.49 -28.91
CA LEU A 111 1.31 10.41 -29.23
C LEU A 111 1.22 10.43 -30.77
N VAL A 112 0.13 9.83 -31.27
CA VAL A 112 -0.31 9.90 -32.67
C VAL A 112 -0.66 11.34 -33.00
#